data_AF-A0A947WK91-F1
#
_entry.id   AF-A0A947WK91-F1
#
_cell.length_a   1.000
_cell.length_b   1.000
_cell.length_c   1.000
_cell.angle_alpha   90.00
_cell.angle_beta   90.00
_cell.angle_gamma   90.00
#
_symmetry.space_group_name_H-M   'P 1'
#
loop_
_entity.id
_entity.type
_entity.pdbx_description
1 polymer ?
#
loop_
_entity_poly.entity_id
_entity_poly.type
_entity_poly.pdbx_seq_one_letter_code
_entity_poly.pdbx_strand_id
1 'polypeptide(L)'
;MSNIAKIIYVLVLLALIVKPFLIPDNPSFIPEDFFRSLTNLILILIAFLFYYFHQKDIERKEQEKKVMEKKLEVSTKKLIESFEYIGLVNRRLPLLEEITTKILSKSSDTRQAKKYIFQTLLATAVNSITKADWGLFRFVKIDEQKTMKEFSYAKNNYILLTTNITNHQLAQMRRNGGRIKKIEKLNCIYSSDYNSSVQCILILPELVKELDTELTVLQSITDQAKLFYKYFYS
;
A
#
# COMPACT_ATOMS: atom_id res chain seq x y z
N MET A 1 -26.08 -28.78 0.62
CA MET A 1 -26.02 -30.07 1.35
C MET A 1 -24.99 -30.97 0.68
N SER A 2 -24.06 -31.57 1.43
CA SER A 2 -23.11 -32.55 0.88
C SER A 2 -23.89 -33.73 0.29
N ASN A 3 -23.48 -34.27 -0.86
CA ASN A 3 -24.15 -35.41 -1.50
C ASN A 3 -24.23 -36.63 -0.55
N ILE A 4 -23.23 -36.77 0.32
CA ILE A 4 -23.16 -37.80 1.35
C ILE A 4 -24.29 -37.65 2.37
N ALA A 5 -24.57 -36.42 2.81
CA ALA A 5 -25.65 -36.16 3.77
C ALA A 5 -27.02 -36.53 3.21
N LYS A 6 -27.25 -36.29 1.91
CA LYS A 6 -28.48 -36.68 1.22
C LYS A 6 -28.64 -38.21 1.16
N ILE A 7 -27.57 -38.93 0.83
CA ILE A 7 -27.56 -40.39 0.74
C ILE A 7 -27.89 -41.02 2.11
N ILE A 8 -27.31 -40.49 3.19
CA ILE A 8 -27.57 -40.99 4.55
C ILE A 8 -29.02 -40.71 4.97
N TYR A 9 -29.58 -39.52 4.68
CA TYR A 9 -31.00 -39.24 4.94
C TYR A 9 -31.93 -40.22 4.21
N VAL A 10 -31.63 -40.53 2.95
CA VAL A 10 -32.41 -41.49 2.16
C VAL A 10 -32.30 -42.90 2.76
N LEU A 11 -31.12 -43.31 3.24
CA LEU A 11 -30.92 -44.59 3.91
C LEU A 11 -31.69 -44.70 5.23
N VAL A 12 -31.67 -43.65 6.06
CA VAL A 12 -32.43 -43.60 7.33
C VAL A 12 -33.93 -43.62 7.06
N LEU A 13 -34.40 -42.89 6.04
CA LEU A 13 -35.79 -42.88 5.62
C LEU A 13 -36.24 -44.26 5.12
N LEU A 14 -35.41 -44.91 4.29
CA LEU A 14 -35.64 -46.30 3.85
C LEU A 14 -35.69 -47.26 5.04
N ALA A 15 -34.77 -47.15 6.00
CA ALA A 15 -34.77 -47.98 7.20
C ALA A 15 -36.05 -47.81 8.04
N LEU A 16 -36.56 -46.58 8.16
CA LEU A 16 -37.85 -46.28 8.81
C LEU A 16 -39.05 -46.89 8.09
N ILE A 17 -39.04 -46.88 6.75
CA ILE A 17 -40.12 -47.43 5.90
C ILE A 17 -40.09 -48.97 5.88
N VAL A 18 -38.89 -49.57 5.92
CA VAL A 18 -38.71 -51.04 5.87
C VAL A 18 -38.90 -51.69 7.25
N LYS A 19 -38.79 -50.92 8.33
CA LYS A 19 -39.00 -51.37 9.73
C LYS A 19 -40.25 -52.25 9.96
N PRO A 20 -41.47 -51.92 9.49
CA PRO A 20 -42.65 -52.77 9.67
C PRO A 20 -42.57 -54.11 8.93
N PHE A 21 -41.75 -54.24 7.88
CA PHE A 21 -41.58 -55.48 7.11
C PHE A 21 -40.54 -56.45 7.70
N LEU A 22 -39.69 -55.97 8.63
CA LEU A 22 -38.60 -56.74 9.23
C LEU A 22 -38.98 -57.42 10.56
N ILE A 23 -40.17 -57.17 11.09
CA ILE A 23 -40.65 -57.77 12.34
C ILE A 23 -41.63 -58.90 11.97
N PRO A 24 -41.19 -60.16 11.88
CA PRO A 24 -42.10 -61.29 11.66
C PRO A 24 -42.92 -61.56 12.93
N ASP A 25 -44.21 -61.88 12.77
CA ASP A 25 -45.19 -62.13 13.85
C ASP A 25 -44.92 -63.39 14.71
N ASN A 26 -43.78 -64.09 14.52
CA ASN A 26 -43.42 -65.30 15.28
C ASN A 26 -41.90 -65.55 15.27
N PRO A 27 -41.11 -64.93 16.17
CA PRO A 27 -39.71 -65.28 16.34
C PRO A 27 -39.56 -66.49 17.30
N SER A 28 -39.09 -67.62 16.78
CA SER A 28 -38.89 -68.86 17.54
C SER A 28 -37.85 -68.79 18.68
N PHE A 29 -37.10 -67.69 18.86
CA PHE A 29 -35.92 -67.68 19.73
C PHE A 29 -35.64 -66.37 20.51
N ILE A 30 -36.31 -65.24 20.24
CA ILE A 30 -36.03 -63.95 20.90
C ILE A 30 -37.34 -63.18 21.13
N PRO A 31 -37.56 -62.56 22.31
CA PRO A 31 -38.75 -61.73 22.57
C PRO A 31 -38.85 -60.54 21.60
N GLU A 32 -40.01 -60.36 20.96
CA GLU A 32 -40.27 -59.30 19.96
C GLU A 32 -39.99 -57.88 20.49
N ASP A 33 -40.28 -57.65 21.77
CA ASP A 33 -40.07 -56.37 22.45
C ASP A 33 -38.60 -55.96 22.49
N PHE A 34 -37.70 -56.94 22.61
CA PHE A 34 -36.26 -56.71 22.62
C PHE A 34 -35.78 -56.26 21.23
N PHE A 35 -36.25 -56.92 20.16
CA PHE A 35 -35.88 -56.58 18.78
C PHE A 35 -36.39 -55.20 18.38
N ARG A 36 -37.62 -54.86 18.78
CA ARG A 36 -38.22 -53.55 18.56
C ARG A 36 -37.44 -52.44 19.26
N SER A 37 -37.04 -52.67 20.52
CA SER A 37 -36.25 -51.72 21.31
C SER A 37 -34.84 -51.54 20.75
N LEU A 38 -34.17 -52.63 20.34
CA LEU A 38 -32.84 -52.59 19.74
C LEU A 38 -32.85 -51.83 18.40
N THR A 39 -33.84 -52.07 17.56
CA THR A 39 -33.99 -51.38 16.27
C THR A 39 -34.20 -49.87 16.46
N ASN A 40 -35.04 -49.49 17.43
CA ASN A 40 -35.24 -48.08 17.79
C ASN A 40 -33.95 -47.43 18.30
N LEU A 41 -33.20 -48.12 19.14
CA LEU A 41 -31.94 -47.63 19.69
C LEU A 41 -30.91 -47.38 18.58
N ILE A 42 -30.79 -48.31 17.62
CA ILE A 42 -29.89 -48.16 16.46
C ILE A 42 -30.31 -46.95 15.60
N LEU A 43 -31.61 -46.79 15.33
CA LEU A 43 -32.12 -45.65 14.55
C LEU A 43 -31.83 -44.30 15.23
N ILE A 44 -32.04 -44.21 16.55
CA ILE A 44 -31.73 -43.01 17.33
C ILE A 44 -30.23 -42.73 17.31
N LEU A 45 -29.39 -43.75 17.46
CA LEU A 45 -27.94 -43.61 17.41
C LEU A 45 -27.46 -43.08 16.05
N ILE A 46 -28.00 -43.62 14.95
CA ILE A 46 -27.67 -43.16 13.59
C ILE A 46 -28.11 -41.71 13.40
N ALA A 47 -29.33 -41.35 13.82
CA ALA A 47 -29.83 -39.99 13.73
C ALA A 47 -28.98 -39.01 14.56
N PHE A 48 -28.55 -39.40 15.76
CA PHE A 48 -27.69 -38.59 16.61
C PHE A 48 -26.30 -38.38 16.00
N LEU A 49 -25.65 -39.46 15.53
CA LEU A 49 -24.35 -39.36 14.87
C LEU A 49 -24.43 -38.47 13.63
N PHE A 50 -25.52 -38.60 12.87
CA PHE A 50 -25.75 -37.76 11.69
C PHE A 50 -25.86 -36.28 12.07
N TYR A 51 -26.70 -35.96 13.07
CA TYR A 51 -26.83 -34.59 13.56
C TYR A 51 -25.47 -34.02 14.00
N TYR A 52 -24.70 -34.81 14.75
CA TYR A 52 -23.37 -34.42 15.22
C TYR A 52 -22.40 -34.12 14.06
N PHE A 53 -22.31 -35.00 13.06
CA PHE A 53 -21.46 -34.77 11.90
C PHE A 53 -21.92 -33.58 11.05
N HIS A 54 -23.23 -33.42 10.87
CA HIS A 54 -23.78 -32.30 10.11
C HIS A 54 -23.51 -30.95 10.78
N GLN A 55 -23.62 -30.89 12.11
CA GLN A 55 -23.30 -29.70 12.88
C GLN A 55 -21.83 -29.30 12.71
N LYS A 56 -20.92 -30.28 12.81
CA LYS A 56 -19.48 -30.06 12.61
C LYS A 56 -19.14 -29.60 11.19
N ASP A 57 -19.81 -30.13 10.18
CA ASP A 57 -19.66 -29.72 8.79
C ASP A 57 -20.15 -28.29 8.54
N ILE A 58 -21.25 -27.87 9.18
CA ILE A 58 -21.74 -26.49 9.12
C ILE A 58 -20.71 -25.55 9.74
N GLU A 59 -20.25 -25.85 10.95
CA GLU A 59 -19.28 -25.02 11.67
C GLU A 59 -17.99 -24.84 10.88
N ARG A 60 -17.48 -25.92 10.28
CA ARG A 60 -16.30 -25.87 9.41
C ARG A 60 -16.54 -24.96 8.20
N LYS A 61 -17.67 -25.09 7.51
CA LYS A 61 -18.00 -24.24 6.35
C LYS A 61 -18.17 -22.79 6.73
N GLU A 62 -18.73 -22.50 7.90
CA GLU A 62 -18.88 -21.14 8.39
C GLU A 62 -17.51 -20.51 8.71
N GLN A 63 -16.60 -21.28 9.30
CA GLN A 63 -15.21 -20.84 9.52
C GLN A 63 -14.48 -20.59 8.19
N GLU A 64 -14.57 -21.51 7.24
CA GLU A 64 -13.98 -21.36 5.90
C GLU A 64 -14.54 -20.11 5.19
N LYS A 65 -15.86 -19.88 5.29
CA LYS A 65 -16.51 -18.68 4.76
C LYS A 65 -15.98 -17.39 5.41
N LYS A 66 -15.89 -17.33 6.74
CA LYS A 66 -15.35 -16.16 7.47
C LYS A 66 -13.90 -15.86 7.07
N VAL A 67 -13.07 -16.89 6.89
CA VAL A 67 -11.69 -16.72 6.41
C VAL A 67 -11.65 -16.17 4.98
N MET A 68 -12.51 -16.67 4.08
CA MET A 68 -12.60 -16.17 2.72
C MET A 68 -13.11 -14.73 2.65
N GLU A 69 -14.12 -14.37 3.43
CA GLU A 69 -14.63 -13.00 3.53
C GLU A 69 -13.54 -12.03 4.00
N LYS A 70 -12.79 -12.40 5.05
CA LYS A 70 -11.67 -11.58 5.54
C LYS A 70 -10.57 -11.41 4.49
N LYS A 71 -10.23 -12.46 3.74
CA LYS A 71 -9.25 -12.37 2.64
C LYS A 71 -9.73 -11.49 1.50
N LEU A 72 -11.03 -11.55 1.19
CA LEU A 72 -11.64 -10.71 0.17
C LEU A 72 -11.61 -9.24 0.59
N GLU A 73 -11.98 -8.93 1.83
CA GLU A 73 -11.93 -7.57 2.38
C GLU A 73 -10.53 -6.96 2.29
N VAL A 74 -9.50 -7.70 2.72
CA VAL A 74 -8.10 -7.26 2.62
C VAL A 74 -7.68 -7.04 1.17
N SER A 75 -8.08 -7.92 0.26
CA SER A 75 -7.77 -7.79 -1.17
C SER A 75 -8.45 -6.57 -1.79
N THR A 76 -9.73 -6.35 -1.49
CA THR A 76 -10.49 -5.18 -1.95
C THR A 76 -9.87 -3.88 -1.43
N LYS A 77 -9.49 -3.84 -0.15
CA LYS A 77 -8.80 -2.67 0.42
C LYS A 77 -7.50 -2.36 -0.32
N LYS A 78 -6.64 -3.37 -0.54
CA LYS A 78 -5.40 -3.20 -1.30
C LYS A 78 -5.64 -2.71 -2.73
N LEU A 79 -6.70 -3.19 -3.37
CA LEU A 79 -7.08 -2.79 -4.71
C LEU A 79 -7.47 -1.29 -4.75
N ILE A 80 -8.31 -0.86 -3.79
CA ILE A 80 -8.70 0.55 -3.65
C ILE A 80 -7.47 1.43 -3.43
N GLU A 81 -6.61 1.08 -2.48
CA GLU A 81 -5.36 1.81 -2.19
C GLU A 81 -4.46 1.90 -3.44
N SER A 82 -4.38 0.82 -4.23
CA SER A 82 -3.60 0.81 -5.47
C SER A 82 -4.21 1.73 -6.54
N PHE A 83 -5.53 1.75 -6.68
CA PHE A 83 -6.21 2.65 -7.62
C PHE A 83 -6.09 4.12 -7.20
N GLU A 84 -6.20 4.42 -5.90
CA GLU A 84 -5.95 5.76 -5.38
C GLU A 84 -4.52 6.22 -5.67
N TYR A 85 -3.53 5.34 -5.47
CA TYR A 85 -2.13 5.61 -5.80
C TYR A 85 -1.94 5.87 -7.31
N ILE A 86 -2.49 5.00 -8.18
CA ILE A 86 -2.43 5.21 -9.64
C ILE A 86 -3.11 6.52 -10.03
N GLY A 87 -4.26 6.84 -9.44
CA GLY A 87 -4.98 8.09 -9.68
C GLY A 87 -4.22 9.33 -9.21
N LEU A 88 -3.46 9.25 -8.11
CA LEU A 88 -2.57 10.32 -7.66
C LEU A 88 -1.39 10.49 -8.63
N VAL A 89 -0.77 9.40 -9.06
CA VAL A 89 0.36 9.40 -10.00
C VAL A 89 -0.08 9.97 -11.36
N ASN A 90 -1.21 9.50 -11.92
CA ASN A 90 -1.74 9.95 -13.21
C ASN A 90 -2.16 11.42 -13.22
N ARG A 91 -2.60 11.98 -12.08
CA ARG A 91 -2.88 13.42 -11.98
C ARG A 91 -1.62 14.29 -11.99
N ARG A 92 -0.45 13.72 -11.67
CA ARG A 92 0.80 14.47 -11.48
C ARG A 92 1.83 14.27 -12.59
N LEU A 93 1.74 13.18 -13.34
CA LEU A 93 2.52 12.94 -14.56
C LEU A 93 2.39 14.09 -15.59
N PRO A 94 1.18 14.57 -15.94
CA PRO A 94 1.03 15.68 -16.88
C PRO A 94 1.66 16.98 -16.38
N LEU A 95 1.63 17.24 -15.06
CA LEU A 95 2.28 18.42 -14.48
C LEU A 95 3.80 18.36 -14.69
N LEU A 96 4.42 17.19 -14.53
CA LEU A 96 5.85 17.01 -14.75
C LEU A 96 6.22 17.13 -16.24
N GLU A 97 5.39 16.59 -17.13
CA GLU A 97 5.59 16.66 -18.59
C GLU A 97 5.42 18.09 -19.12
N GLU A 98 4.39 18.80 -18.65
CA GLU A 98 4.14 20.19 -19.01
C GLU A 98 5.27 21.10 -18.52
N ILE A 99 5.74 20.89 -17.29
CA ILE A 99 6.87 21.61 -16.72
C ILE A 99 8.12 21.36 -17.58
N THR A 100 8.44 20.10 -17.86
CA THR A 100 9.64 19.74 -18.66
C THR A 100 9.58 20.33 -20.07
N THR A 101 8.43 20.23 -20.74
CA THR A 101 8.26 20.72 -22.12
C THR A 101 8.26 22.25 -22.20
N LYS A 102 7.61 22.94 -21.26
CA LYS A 102 7.64 24.41 -21.17
C LYS A 102 9.03 24.94 -20.79
N ILE A 103 9.78 24.17 -19.99
CA ILE A 103 11.15 24.50 -19.62
C ILE A 103 12.09 24.36 -20.81
N LEU A 104 12.04 23.24 -21.53
CA LEU A 104 12.91 22.98 -22.69
C LEU A 104 12.61 23.92 -23.86
N SER A 105 11.35 24.29 -24.08
CA SER A 105 10.98 25.25 -25.14
C SER A 105 11.39 26.70 -24.84
N LYS A 106 11.62 27.06 -23.57
CA LYS A 106 12.03 28.41 -23.14
C LYS A 106 13.52 28.54 -22.83
N SER A 107 14.35 27.50 -23.05
CA SER A 107 15.78 27.54 -22.74
C SER A 107 16.54 28.44 -23.73
N SER A 108 16.41 29.75 -23.54
CA SER A 108 17.44 30.71 -23.96
C SER A 108 18.62 30.59 -22.99
N ASP A 109 19.86 30.73 -23.49
CA ASP A 109 21.09 30.50 -22.70
C ASP A 109 21.34 31.55 -21.59
N THR A 110 20.37 32.44 -21.36
CA THR A 110 20.43 33.50 -20.37
C THR A 110 20.39 32.94 -18.95
N ARG A 111 21.28 33.45 -18.08
CA ARG A 111 21.35 33.09 -16.65
C ARG A 111 19.98 33.19 -15.94
N GLN A 112 19.13 34.11 -16.38
CA GLN A 112 17.79 34.32 -15.84
C GLN A 112 16.81 33.21 -16.22
N ALA A 113 16.88 32.68 -17.44
CA ALA A 113 16.08 31.53 -17.88
C ALA A 113 16.48 30.27 -17.10
N LYS A 114 17.79 30.03 -16.91
CA LYS A 114 18.29 28.93 -16.05
C LYS A 114 17.74 29.01 -14.64
N LYS A 115 17.75 30.20 -14.01
CA LYS A 115 17.18 30.41 -12.66
C LYS A 115 15.67 30.18 -12.61
N TYR A 116 14.94 30.62 -13.64
CA TYR A 116 13.50 30.47 -13.75
C TYR A 116 13.04 29.01 -13.74
N ILE A 117 13.83 28.11 -14.36
CA ILE A 117 13.57 26.66 -14.37
C ILE A 117 13.54 26.09 -12.96
N PHE A 118 14.60 26.32 -12.18
CA PHE A 118 14.68 25.84 -10.80
C PHE A 118 13.61 26.48 -9.91
N GLN A 119 13.30 27.76 -10.13
CA GLN A 119 12.22 28.44 -9.40
C GLN A 119 10.85 27.84 -9.72
N THR A 120 10.59 27.46 -10.97
CA THR A 120 9.32 26.86 -11.38
C THR A 120 9.17 25.47 -10.76
N LEU A 121 10.22 24.64 -10.82
CA LEU A 121 10.24 23.32 -10.18
C LEU A 121 10.03 23.42 -8.66
N LEU A 122 10.70 24.36 -8.00
CA LEU A 122 10.50 24.63 -6.57
C LEU A 122 9.09 25.13 -6.28
N ALA A 123 8.55 26.05 -7.08
CA ALA A 123 7.20 26.56 -6.91
C ALA A 123 6.16 25.45 -7.00
N THR A 124 6.32 24.50 -7.92
CA THR A 124 5.44 23.33 -8.03
C THR A 124 5.55 22.44 -6.80
N ALA A 125 6.78 22.12 -6.37
CA ALA A 125 7.01 21.31 -5.17
C ALA A 125 6.40 21.96 -3.92
N VAL A 126 6.60 23.26 -3.75
CA VAL A 126 6.14 24.03 -2.57
C VAL A 126 4.64 24.29 -2.61
N ASN A 127 4.10 24.84 -3.71
CA ASN A 127 2.70 25.27 -3.76
C ASN A 127 1.73 24.13 -4.07
N SER A 128 2.05 23.29 -5.05
CA SER A 128 1.10 22.33 -5.62
C SER A 128 1.15 20.97 -4.94
N ILE A 129 2.34 20.55 -4.51
CA ILE A 129 2.56 19.20 -3.97
C ILE A 129 2.52 19.23 -2.44
N THR A 130 3.41 20.00 -1.82
CA THR A 130 3.60 19.97 -0.36
C THR A 130 2.76 20.99 0.38
N LYS A 131 2.26 22.01 -0.32
CA LYS A 131 1.60 23.20 0.26
C LYS A 131 2.44 23.84 1.38
N ALA A 132 3.76 23.74 1.28
CA ALA A 132 4.70 24.31 2.23
C ALA A 132 4.80 25.84 2.08
N ASP A 133 5.38 26.48 3.09
CA ASP A 133 5.66 27.92 3.05
C ASP A 133 6.89 28.26 2.19
N TRP A 134 7.86 27.35 2.14
CA TRP A 134 9.09 27.54 1.37
C TRP A 134 9.74 26.20 1.01
N GLY A 135 10.71 26.26 0.09
CA GLY A 135 11.56 25.13 -0.29
C GLY A 135 12.91 25.60 -0.83
N LEU A 136 13.90 24.73 -0.77
CA LEU A 136 15.26 24.99 -1.25
C LEU A 136 15.78 23.78 -2.05
N PHE A 137 16.34 24.03 -3.22
CA PHE A 137 17.30 23.12 -3.83
C PHE A 137 18.71 23.51 -3.43
N ARG A 138 19.45 22.54 -2.91
CA ARG A 138 20.87 22.67 -2.62
C ARG A 138 21.65 21.63 -3.42
N PHE A 139 22.57 22.11 -4.25
CA PHE A 139 23.49 21.29 -5.03
C PHE A 139 24.81 21.18 -4.29
N VAL A 140 25.16 19.98 -3.83
CA VAL A 140 26.35 19.74 -3.00
C VAL A 140 27.28 18.77 -3.72
N LYS A 141 28.56 19.14 -3.84
CA LYS A 141 29.61 18.19 -4.20
C LYS A 141 29.99 17.41 -2.94
N ILE A 142 29.62 16.14 -2.90
CA ILE A 142 29.58 15.38 -1.64
C ILE A 142 30.98 15.02 -1.14
N ASP A 143 31.92 14.78 -2.05
CA ASP A 143 33.31 14.45 -1.71
C ASP A 143 34.03 15.64 -1.04
N GLU A 144 33.72 16.86 -1.49
CA GLU A 144 34.31 18.11 -0.98
C GLU A 144 33.45 18.79 0.09
N GLN A 145 32.24 18.26 0.37
CA GLN A 145 31.21 18.87 1.22
C GLN A 145 30.96 20.35 0.87
N LYS A 146 31.05 20.69 -0.42
CA LYS A 146 30.96 22.06 -0.91
C LYS A 146 29.62 22.31 -1.59
N THR A 147 28.96 23.40 -1.21
CA THR A 147 27.76 23.85 -1.92
C THR A 147 28.17 24.44 -3.26
N MET A 148 27.71 23.84 -4.34
CA MET A 148 27.94 24.31 -5.70
C MET A 148 26.93 25.38 -6.10
N LYS A 149 25.67 25.20 -5.67
CA LYS A 149 24.59 26.15 -5.98
C LYS A 149 23.39 25.96 -5.07
N GLU A 150 22.64 27.04 -4.90
CA GLU A 150 21.39 27.05 -4.16
C GLU A 150 20.32 27.83 -4.90
N PHE A 151 19.10 27.30 -4.84
CA PHE A 151 17.90 27.97 -5.34
C PHE A 151 16.83 27.85 -4.29
N SER A 152 16.25 28.98 -3.91
CA SER A 152 15.20 29.05 -2.91
C SER A 152 13.90 29.58 -3.50
N TYR A 153 12.79 29.14 -2.93
CA TYR A 153 11.46 29.63 -3.21
C TYR A 153 10.70 29.77 -1.89
N ALA A 154 10.03 30.91 -1.71
CA ALA A 154 9.17 31.16 -0.57
C ALA A 154 7.84 31.73 -1.07
N LYS A 155 6.76 31.24 -0.48
CA LYS A 155 5.41 31.73 -0.70
C LYS A 155 5.24 33.05 0.08
N ASN A 156 4.58 34.05 -0.53
CA ASN A 156 4.21 35.32 0.10
C ASN A 156 5.36 36.11 0.77
N ASN A 157 6.52 36.23 0.12
CA ASN A 157 7.67 37.00 0.63
C ASN A 157 8.19 36.56 2.01
N TYR A 158 7.97 35.30 2.40
CA TYR A 158 8.60 34.74 3.60
C TYR A 158 10.13 34.91 3.50
N ILE A 159 10.74 35.53 4.51
CA ILE A 159 12.19 35.59 4.61
C ILE A 159 12.65 34.16 4.92
N LEU A 160 13.33 33.51 3.97
CA LEU A 160 14.01 32.26 4.27
C LEU A 160 15.03 32.54 5.36
N LEU A 161 14.71 32.14 6.59
CA LEU A 161 15.70 31.98 7.63
C LEU A 161 16.75 31.03 7.06
N THR A 162 17.99 31.51 6.97
CA THR A 162 19.14 30.71 6.54
C THR A 162 19.12 29.41 7.33
N THR A 163 18.81 28.32 6.64
CA THR A 163 18.74 27.01 7.27
C THR A 163 20.14 26.67 7.78
N ASN A 164 20.29 26.42 9.08
CA ASN A 164 21.54 26.02 9.72
C ASN A 164 21.95 24.57 9.37
N ILE A 165 21.62 24.09 8.17
CA ILE A 165 22.04 22.77 7.72
C ILE A 165 23.45 22.88 7.15
N THR A 166 24.38 22.17 7.78
CA THR A 166 25.75 22.04 7.27
C THR A 166 25.84 20.96 6.19
N ASN A 167 26.76 21.13 5.24
CA ASN A 167 27.01 20.12 4.20
C ASN A 167 27.53 18.80 4.77
N HIS A 168 28.23 18.85 5.90
CA HIS A 168 28.67 17.66 6.62
C HIS A 168 27.49 16.81 7.09
N GLN A 169 26.47 17.43 7.69
CA GLN A 169 25.24 16.74 8.10
C GLN A 169 24.54 16.09 6.89
N LEU A 170 24.45 16.80 5.76
CA LEU A 170 23.85 16.28 4.53
C LEU A 170 24.64 15.07 3.96
N ALA A 171 25.98 15.15 3.98
CA ALA A 171 26.85 14.08 3.49
C ALA A 171 26.79 12.83 4.38
N GLN A 172 26.79 13.00 5.72
CA GLN A 172 26.65 11.89 6.66
C GLN A 172 25.28 11.21 6.50
N MET A 173 24.23 12.02 6.43
CA MET A 173 22.87 11.52 6.28
C MET A 173 22.72 10.67 5.04
N ARG A 174 23.31 11.05 3.90
CA ARG A 174 23.33 10.23 2.66
C ARG A 174 23.72 8.78 2.93
N ARG A 175 24.69 8.52 3.82
CA ARG A 175 25.21 7.18 4.14
C ARG A 175 24.26 6.31 4.95
N ASN A 176 23.37 6.90 5.74
CA ASN A 176 22.52 6.15 6.69
C ASN A 176 21.30 5.45 6.06
N GLY A 177 21.18 5.39 4.73
CA GLY A 177 20.03 4.80 4.05
C GLY A 177 18.72 5.60 4.25
N GLY A 178 17.72 5.38 3.40
CA GLY A 178 16.43 6.09 3.45
C GLY A 178 16.31 7.28 2.49
N ARG A 179 15.10 7.46 1.93
CA ARG A 179 14.78 8.46 0.88
C ARG A 179 14.42 9.84 1.42
N ILE A 180 13.75 9.90 2.59
CA ILE A 180 13.47 11.14 3.34
C ILE A 180 14.35 11.13 4.58
N LYS A 181 15.06 12.24 4.83
CA LYS A 181 15.86 12.41 6.05
C LYS A 181 15.41 13.67 6.77
N LYS A 182 15.03 13.51 8.03
CA LYS A 182 14.58 14.61 8.88
C LYS A 182 15.77 15.19 9.64
N ILE A 183 16.02 16.49 9.46
CA ILE A 183 16.98 17.26 10.25
C ILE A 183 16.17 18.29 11.02
N GLU A 184 16.09 18.14 12.34
CA GLU A 184 15.30 19.04 13.20
C GLU A 184 13.86 19.18 12.67
N LYS A 185 13.50 20.37 12.17
CA LYS A 185 12.20 20.72 11.60
C LYS A 185 12.20 20.75 10.07
N LEU A 186 13.09 19.99 9.42
CA LEU A 186 13.30 20.02 7.97
C LEU A 186 13.27 18.60 7.38
N ASN A 187 12.55 18.45 6.28
CA ASN A 187 12.54 17.25 5.44
C ASN A 187 13.53 17.42 4.28
N CYS A 188 14.50 16.51 4.17
CA CYS A 188 15.48 16.49 3.09
C CYS A 188 15.24 15.29 2.16
N ILE A 189 15.12 15.55 0.86
CA ILE A 189 14.93 14.55 -0.19
C ILE A 189 16.15 14.63 -1.12
N TYR A 190 16.86 13.53 -1.29
CA TYR A 190 18.08 13.45 -2.09
C TYR A 190 17.76 12.95 -3.49
N SER A 191 18.49 13.38 -4.51
CA SER A 191 18.37 12.78 -5.84
C SER A 191 18.67 11.28 -5.83
N SER A 192 18.00 10.52 -6.69
CA SER A 192 18.02 9.05 -6.73
C SER A 192 19.35 8.46 -7.15
N ASP A 193 20.13 9.20 -7.95
CA ASP A 193 21.44 8.73 -8.41
C ASP A 193 22.50 8.99 -7.33
N TYR A 194 22.75 7.95 -6.52
CA TYR A 194 23.74 7.93 -5.44
C TYR A 194 25.19 7.74 -5.90
N ASN A 195 25.50 7.69 -7.19
CA ASN A 195 26.90 7.56 -7.65
C ASN A 195 27.47 8.88 -8.17
N SER A 196 26.64 9.92 -8.35
CA SER A 196 27.13 11.23 -8.76
C SER A 196 27.91 11.94 -7.66
N SER A 197 28.97 12.63 -8.09
CA SER A 197 29.79 13.55 -7.29
C SER A 197 29.00 14.77 -6.83
N VAL A 198 28.01 15.23 -7.61
CA VAL A 198 27.11 16.33 -7.25
C VAL A 198 25.70 15.79 -6.98
N GLN A 199 25.20 16.07 -5.78
CA GLN A 199 23.84 15.73 -5.35
C GLN A 199 22.94 16.94 -5.38
N CYS A 200 21.70 16.75 -5.85
CA CYS A 200 20.61 17.69 -5.62
C CYS A 200 19.86 17.25 -4.36
N ILE A 201 19.60 18.20 -3.48
CA ILE A 201 18.87 17.97 -2.23
C ILE A 201 17.73 18.99 -2.18
N LEU A 202 16.50 18.50 -2.15
CA LEU A 202 15.31 19.28 -1.89
C LEU A 202 15.06 19.35 -0.39
N ILE A 203 15.01 20.56 0.16
CA ILE A 203 14.79 20.83 1.58
C ILE A 203 13.47 21.56 1.73
N LEU A 204 12.62 21.02 2.61
CA LEU A 204 11.27 21.49 2.89
C LEU A 204 11.05 21.57 4.41
N PRO A 205 10.15 22.43 4.91
CA PRO A 205 9.78 22.44 6.34
C PRO A 205 9.07 21.14 6.76
N GLU A 206 9.17 20.78 8.05
CA GLU A 206 8.58 19.55 8.60
C GLU A 206 7.05 19.55 8.59
N LEU A 207 6.41 20.72 8.61
CA LEU A 207 4.96 20.90 8.68
C LEU A 207 4.18 20.34 7.47
N VAL A 208 4.87 19.75 6.50
CA VAL A 208 4.25 19.08 5.36
C VAL A 208 3.62 17.76 5.80
N LYS A 209 2.29 17.75 5.91
CA LYS A 209 1.49 16.54 6.11
C LYS A 209 1.59 15.67 4.84
N GLU A 210 1.66 14.35 5.01
CA GLU A 210 1.63 13.35 3.92
C GLU A 210 2.85 13.31 2.98
N LEU A 211 4.06 13.63 3.48
CA LEU A 211 5.29 13.58 2.66
C LEU A 211 5.55 12.20 2.02
N ASP A 212 5.15 11.11 2.69
CA ASP A 212 5.35 9.74 2.19
C ASP A 212 4.51 9.42 0.95
N THR A 213 3.28 9.95 0.86
CA THR A 213 2.40 9.82 -0.30
C THR A 213 2.95 10.59 -1.50
N GLU A 214 3.61 11.72 -1.22
CA GLU A 214 4.13 12.66 -2.20
C GLU A 214 5.58 12.39 -2.63
N LEU A 215 6.25 11.48 -1.92
CA LEU A 215 7.69 11.27 -2.03
C LEU A 215 8.12 10.97 -3.47
N THR A 216 7.41 10.09 -4.19
CA THR A 216 7.75 9.71 -5.57
C THR A 216 7.78 10.92 -6.51
N VAL A 217 6.87 11.87 -6.30
CA VAL A 217 6.75 13.06 -7.16
C VAL A 217 7.82 14.08 -6.79
N LEU A 218 8.05 14.30 -5.50
CA LEU A 218 9.13 15.16 -5.01
C LEU A 218 10.52 14.63 -5.41
N GLN A 219 10.68 13.31 -5.41
CA GLN A 219 11.87 12.63 -5.89
C GLN A 219 12.08 12.91 -7.38
N SER A 220 11.05 12.74 -8.20
CA SER A 220 11.10 13.04 -9.64
C SER A 220 11.48 14.50 -9.91
N ILE A 221 10.90 15.45 -9.17
CA ILE A 221 11.27 16.87 -9.26
C ILE A 221 12.74 17.10 -8.87
N THR A 222 13.22 16.45 -7.81
CA THR A 222 14.62 16.55 -7.36
C THR A 222 15.59 15.98 -8.40
N ASP A 223 15.23 14.87 -9.04
CA ASP A 223 16.00 14.24 -10.12
C ASP A 223 16.02 15.09 -11.39
N GLN A 224 14.88 15.68 -11.77
CA GLN A 224 14.81 16.63 -12.88
C GLN A 224 15.67 17.87 -12.62
N ALA A 225 15.62 18.43 -11.41
CA ALA A 225 16.48 19.54 -11.03
C ALA A 225 17.97 19.17 -11.14
N LYS A 226 18.36 17.96 -10.73
CA LYS A 226 19.72 17.45 -10.96
C LYS A 226 20.08 17.35 -12.43
N LEU A 227 19.19 16.84 -13.27
CA LEU A 227 19.41 16.72 -14.70
C LEU A 227 19.64 18.10 -15.35
N PHE A 228 18.77 19.07 -15.05
CA PHE A 228 18.94 20.45 -15.53
C PHE A 228 20.21 21.10 -15.02
N TYR A 229 20.59 20.85 -13.76
CA TYR A 229 21.86 21.35 -13.23
C TYR A 229 23.05 20.81 -14.01
N LYS A 230 23.06 19.50 -14.31
CA LYS A 230 24.09 18.88 -15.14
C LYS A 230 24.11 19.48 -16.55
N TYR A 231 22.95 19.66 -17.17
CA TYR A 231 22.85 20.22 -18.51
C TYR A 231 23.33 21.68 -18.61
N PHE A 232 23.05 22.51 -17.59
CA PHE A 232 23.36 23.95 -17.64
C PHE A 232 24.71 24.35 -17.04
N TYR A 233 25.32 23.49 -16.21
CA TYR A 233 26.50 23.82 -15.39
C TYR A 233 27.58 22.74 -15.36
N SER A 234 27.44 21.62 -16.10
CA SER A 234 28.56 20.71 -16.44
C SER A 234 29.09 21.02 -17.82
#